data_AF-A0A938V0W5-F1
#
_entry.id   AF-A0A938V0W5-F1
#
_cell.length_a   1.000
_cell.length_b   1.000
_cell.length_c   1.000
_cell.angle_alpha   90.00
_cell.angle_beta   90.00
_cell.angle_gamma   90.00
#
_symmetry.space_group_name_H-M   'P 1'
#
loop_
_entity.id
_entity.type
_entity.pdbx_description
1 polymer ?
#
loop_
_entity_poly.entity_id
_entity_poly.type
_entity_poly.pdbx_seq_one_letter_code
_entity_poly.pdbx_strand_id
1 'polypeptide(L)'
;MTSRTILIPGTGGNKLLKDGVSLGHPVVLNARLFLLKAAGMSVEQTVLDMSMEHRPGQAAPVKTTLSPDSEVTPGPPLDVAYGKLLDRIEGRSSFPYDWRADLEYNAGLLIDYLEQERPDAGRWKLVTHSQGGLLALVASGLYADRKGTASAFSELVSHLCMVAPPVYGTVDAANALVVGSELGDEVRGEFRRIAGTWPALYQMLPDWRCIKLPQGGDSNLGLFSYQTWQPYPWVLPFLVQRGYEIRRKYLEYPTQNLQGVQYSYLFARNQKTADRVIASPGAAIDFPAGQAAGDGLVPLDITRARMTSAEKNRTEVIGPDEHTPPHSMLLTDDAVVTLVLKRLEQ
;
A
#
# COMPACT_ATOMS: atom_id res chain seq x y z
N MET A 1 16.85 -4.36 27.90
CA MET A 1 17.00 -3.57 26.66
C MET A 1 15.61 -3.26 26.14
N THR A 2 15.20 -2.00 26.10
CA THR A 2 13.83 -1.61 25.70
C THR A 2 13.78 -1.45 24.17
N SER A 3 13.18 -2.42 23.48
CA SER A 3 12.79 -2.24 22.09
C SER A 3 11.72 -1.16 21.98
N ARG A 4 11.85 -0.26 20.99
CA ARG A 4 10.81 0.71 20.65
C ARG A 4 9.89 0.18 19.55
N THR A 5 8.61 0.49 19.65
CA THR A 5 7.60 0.15 18.64
C THR A 5 7.28 1.36 17.78
N ILE A 6 7.22 1.19 16.47
CA ILE A 6 6.76 2.24 15.53
C ILE A 6 5.65 1.72 14.62
N LEU A 7 4.74 2.61 14.25
CA LEU A 7 3.73 2.36 13.23
C LEU A 7 4.23 2.80 11.85
N ILE A 8 4.09 1.92 10.86
CA ILE A 8 4.19 2.24 9.43
C ILE A 8 2.77 2.17 8.85
N PRO A 9 2.08 3.31 8.72
CA PRO A 9 0.67 3.35 8.36
C PRO A 9 0.42 2.98 6.88
N GLY A 10 -0.83 2.65 6.57
CA GLY A 10 -1.32 2.47 5.21
C GLY A 10 -1.70 3.78 4.51
N THR A 11 -1.91 3.71 3.20
CA THR A 11 -2.26 4.82 2.30
C THR A 11 -3.36 5.73 2.86
N GLY A 12 -4.52 5.16 3.19
CA GLY A 12 -5.71 5.89 3.64
C GLY A 12 -5.53 6.65 4.94
N GLY A 13 -4.51 6.32 5.72
CA GLY A 13 -4.24 6.93 7.02
C GLY A 13 -2.99 7.80 7.06
N ASN A 14 -2.33 8.07 5.93
CA ASN A 14 -1.25 9.05 5.85
C ASN A 14 -1.76 10.37 5.26
N LYS A 15 -1.52 11.46 6.00
CA LYS A 15 -1.78 12.81 5.50
C LYS A 15 -0.70 13.21 4.49
N LEU A 16 -1.05 14.01 3.51
CA LEU A 16 -0.09 14.76 2.69
C LEU A 16 -0.13 16.24 3.05
N LEU A 17 1.04 16.88 3.00
CA LEU A 17 1.23 18.30 3.21
C LEU A 17 1.77 18.90 1.92
N LYS A 18 1.22 20.02 1.45
CA LYS A 18 1.80 20.85 0.39
C LYS A 18 2.43 22.06 1.04
N ASP A 19 3.74 22.21 0.90
CA ASP A 19 4.48 23.33 1.50
C ASP A 19 4.18 23.49 3.02
N GLY A 20 4.07 22.35 3.72
CA GLY A 20 3.70 22.28 5.14
C GLY A 20 2.20 22.43 5.46
N VAL A 21 1.37 22.79 4.49
CA VAL A 21 -0.09 22.94 4.65
C VAL A 21 -0.81 21.64 4.32
N SER A 22 -1.72 21.22 5.18
CA SER A 22 -2.47 19.97 4.99
C SER A 22 -3.25 19.95 3.67
N LEU A 23 -2.88 19.04 2.77
CA LEU A 23 -3.73 18.64 1.63
C LEU A 23 -4.88 17.73 2.08
N GLY A 24 -4.68 17.01 3.19
CA GLY A 24 -5.65 16.10 3.78
C GLY A 24 -5.21 14.63 3.71
N HIS A 25 -6.10 13.75 4.14
CA HIS A 25 -5.97 12.30 3.95
C HIS A 25 -6.67 11.91 2.63
N PRO A 26 -6.37 10.74 2.03
CA PRO A 26 -7.02 10.32 0.79
C PRO A 26 -8.55 10.47 0.78
N VAL A 27 -9.23 10.03 1.85
CA VAL A 27 -10.70 10.16 1.97
C VAL A 27 -11.18 11.63 1.97
N VAL A 28 -10.41 12.54 2.58
CA VAL A 28 -10.75 13.98 2.63
C VAL A 28 -10.48 14.66 1.29
N LEU A 29 -9.36 14.30 0.65
CA LEU A 29 -9.04 14.73 -0.70
C LEU A 29 -10.15 14.33 -1.67
N ASN A 30 -10.71 13.14 -1.46
CA ASN A 30 -11.80 12.63 -2.27
C ASN A 30 -13.08 13.47 -2.16
N ALA A 31 -13.52 13.72 -0.92
CA ALA A 31 -14.66 14.59 -0.66
C ALA A 31 -14.45 16.02 -1.19
N ARG A 32 -13.23 16.55 -1.09
CA ARG A 32 -12.88 17.90 -1.57
C ARG A 32 -12.99 18.02 -3.09
N LEU A 33 -12.46 17.04 -3.83
CA LEU A 33 -12.54 17.04 -5.31
C LEU A 33 -13.99 17.02 -5.80
N PHE A 34 -14.82 16.17 -5.18
CA PHE A 34 -16.25 16.12 -5.47
C PHE A 34 -16.93 17.47 -5.22
N LEU A 35 -16.74 18.07 -4.04
CA LEU A 35 -17.36 19.36 -3.69
C LEU A 35 -16.93 20.51 -4.61
N LEU A 36 -15.64 20.58 -4.96
CA LEU A 36 -15.14 21.60 -5.89
C LEU A 36 -15.81 21.46 -7.26
N LYS A 37 -15.92 20.24 -7.79
CA LYS A 37 -16.55 20.00 -9.09
C LYS A 37 -18.05 20.27 -9.08
N ALA A 38 -18.75 19.82 -8.02
CA ALA A 38 -20.17 20.10 -7.83
C ALA A 38 -20.47 21.62 -7.73
N ALA A 39 -19.52 22.40 -7.22
CA ALA A 39 -19.58 23.86 -7.18
C ALA A 39 -19.15 24.55 -8.50
N GLY A 40 -18.84 23.79 -9.55
CA GLY A 40 -18.35 24.31 -10.83
C GLY A 40 -16.93 24.90 -10.77
N MET A 41 -16.17 24.60 -9.71
CA MET A 41 -14.81 25.08 -9.54
C MET A 41 -13.81 24.18 -10.28
N SER A 42 -12.75 24.78 -10.81
CA SER A 42 -11.67 24.02 -11.44
C SER A 42 -10.96 23.13 -10.42
N VAL A 43 -10.74 21.87 -10.79
CA VAL A 43 -9.96 20.89 -10.03
C VAL A 43 -8.53 20.75 -10.55
N GLU A 44 -8.14 21.50 -11.58
CA GLU A 44 -6.82 21.36 -12.23
C GLU A 44 -5.68 21.64 -11.27
N GLN A 45 -5.83 22.60 -10.34
CA GLN A 45 -4.82 22.84 -9.31
C GLN A 45 -4.62 21.62 -8.42
N THR A 46 -5.69 20.90 -8.07
CA THR A 46 -5.58 19.64 -7.30
C THR A 46 -4.92 18.55 -8.13
N VAL A 47 -5.18 18.49 -9.45
CA VAL A 47 -4.47 17.59 -10.36
C VAL A 47 -2.97 17.86 -10.33
N LEU A 48 -2.55 19.12 -10.44
CA LEU A 48 -1.14 19.50 -10.35
C LEU A 48 -0.54 19.17 -8.97
N ASP A 49 -1.26 19.52 -7.89
CA ASP A 49 -0.82 19.27 -6.52
C ASP A 49 -0.58 17.78 -6.25
N MET A 50 -1.48 16.91 -6.74
CA MET A 50 -1.45 15.49 -6.44
C MET A 50 -0.65 14.64 -7.43
N SER A 51 -0.38 15.15 -8.63
CA SER A 51 0.40 14.42 -9.65
C SER A 51 1.90 14.51 -9.38
N MET A 52 2.64 13.48 -9.74
CA MET A 52 4.09 13.40 -9.54
C MET A 52 4.83 13.36 -10.88
N GLU A 53 6.10 13.76 -10.88
CA GLU A 53 6.99 13.60 -12.02
C GLU A 53 8.01 12.48 -11.72
N HIS A 54 8.14 11.52 -12.63
CA HIS A 54 9.06 10.39 -12.50
C HIS A 54 9.92 10.24 -13.76
N ARG A 55 11.13 9.71 -13.56
CA ARG A 55 12.05 9.35 -14.63
C ARG A 55 12.17 7.82 -14.70
N PRO A 56 12.12 7.19 -15.89
CA PRO A 56 12.36 5.75 -16.03
C PRO A 56 13.69 5.34 -15.37
N GLY A 57 13.66 4.24 -14.61
CA GLY A 57 14.83 3.71 -13.89
C GLY A 57 15.20 4.44 -12.59
N GLN A 58 14.50 5.52 -12.23
CA GLN A 58 14.73 6.26 -10.99
C GLN A 58 13.63 5.94 -9.96
N ALA A 59 14.01 5.47 -8.77
CA ALA A 59 13.07 5.23 -7.68
C ALA A 59 12.53 6.54 -7.08
N ALA A 60 13.41 7.49 -6.77
CA ALA A 60 13.01 8.78 -6.23
C ALA A 60 12.19 9.59 -7.24
N PRO A 61 11.13 10.31 -6.83
CA PRO A 61 10.43 11.22 -7.73
C PRO A 61 11.36 12.35 -8.21
N VAL A 62 11.14 12.81 -9.45
CA VAL A 62 11.75 14.06 -9.93
C VAL A 62 11.06 15.25 -9.28
N LYS A 63 9.73 15.16 -9.12
CA LYS A 63 8.92 16.11 -8.34
C LYS A 63 7.81 15.38 -7.60
N THR A 64 7.53 15.81 -6.37
CA THR A 64 6.42 15.30 -5.56
C THR A 64 5.08 15.98 -5.88
N THR A 65 5.12 17.04 -6.70
CA THR A 65 3.96 17.74 -7.27
C THR A 65 4.32 18.32 -8.64
N LEU A 66 3.35 18.49 -9.54
CA LEU A 66 3.53 19.24 -10.78
C LEU A 66 3.28 20.75 -10.62
N SER A 67 2.85 21.19 -9.43
CA SER A 67 2.73 22.60 -9.10
C SER A 67 4.11 23.27 -9.08
N PRO A 68 4.30 24.39 -9.81
CA PRO A 68 5.58 25.10 -9.83
C PRO A 68 5.98 25.54 -8.42
N ASP A 69 7.27 25.42 -8.12
CA ASP A 69 7.90 25.91 -6.88
C ASP A 69 7.26 25.38 -5.57
N SER A 70 6.54 24.26 -5.65
CA SER A 70 5.93 23.58 -4.51
C SER A 70 6.49 22.18 -4.32
N GLU A 71 6.33 21.66 -3.11
CA GLU A 71 6.54 20.26 -2.80
C GLU A 71 5.35 19.68 -2.04
N VAL A 72 5.13 18.38 -2.22
CA VAL A 72 4.27 17.59 -1.35
C VAL A 72 5.11 16.64 -0.52
N THR A 73 4.89 16.67 0.79
CA THR A 73 5.61 15.91 1.80
C THR A 73 4.64 15.09 2.66
N PRO A 74 5.14 14.04 3.33
CA PRO A 74 4.29 13.27 4.23
C PRO A 74 3.93 14.04 5.50
N GLY A 75 2.71 13.82 5.98
CA GLY A 75 2.20 14.36 7.24
C GLY A 75 1.90 13.28 8.27
N PRO A 76 1.39 13.67 9.46
CA PRO A 76 1.10 12.73 10.53
C PRO A 76 0.00 11.72 10.15
N PRO A 77 -0.01 10.54 10.81
CA PRO A 77 -1.06 9.56 10.60
C PRO A 77 -2.44 10.06 11.05
N LEU A 78 -3.49 9.45 10.49
CA LEU A 78 -4.88 9.72 10.83
C LEU A 78 -5.23 9.15 12.21
N ASP A 79 -5.42 10.02 13.20
CA ASP A 79 -5.74 9.61 14.58
C ASP A 79 -7.01 8.75 14.67
N VAL A 80 -8.04 8.98 13.86
CA VAL A 80 -9.25 8.14 13.93
C VAL A 80 -8.99 6.69 13.50
N ALA A 81 -8.01 6.45 12.62
CA ALA A 81 -7.68 5.11 12.14
C ALA A 81 -6.66 4.39 13.04
N TYR A 82 -5.75 5.13 13.68
CA TYR A 82 -4.61 4.55 14.39
C TYR A 82 -4.47 4.97 15.85
N GLY A 83 -5.30 5.89 16.34
CA GLY A 83 -5.19 6.47 17.68
C GLY A 83 -5.12 5.42 18.77
N LYS A 84 -5.97 4.39 18.72
CA LYS A 84 -5.96 3.29 19.69
C LYS A 84 -4.64 2.53 19.78
N LEU A 85 -3.96 2.32 18.66
CA LEU A 85 -2.62 1.73 18.64
C LEU A 85 -1.58 2.73 19.12
N LEU A 86 -1.64 3.97 18.61
CA LEU A 86 -0.70 5.04 18.92
C LEU A 86 -0.69 5.38 20.43
N ASP A 87 -1.84 5.34 21.08
CA ASP A 87 -2.00 5.52 22.54
C ASP A 87 -1.29 4.45 23.36
N ARG A 88 -0.97 3.29 22.75
CA ARG A 88 -0.37 2.12 23.42
C ARG A 88 1.09 1.88 23.07
N ILE A 89 1.67 2.69 22.19
CA ILE A 89 3.09 2.61 21.83
C ILE A 89 3.83 3.86 22.29
N GLU A 90 5.09 3.68 22.70
CA GLU A 90 5.91 4.76 23.26
C GLU A 90 6.03 5.94 22.28
N GLY A 91 5.78 7.15 22.80
CA GLY A 91 5.90 8.39 22.04
C GLY A 91 4.93 8.54 20.87
N ARG A 92 3.89 7.68 20.75
CA ARG A 92 3.02 7.62 19.57
C ARG A 92 3.82 7.52 18.27
N SER A 93 4.93 6.77 18.31
CA SER A 93 5.93 6.80 17.25
C SER A 93 5.40 6.24 15.93
N SER A 94 5.61 6.96 14.84
CA SER A 94 5.20 6.54 13.50
C SER A 94 6.20 7.00 12.44
N PHE A 95 6.26 6.27 11.33
CA PHE A 95 7.04 6.64 10.14
C PHE A 95 6.10 7.14 9.03
N PRO A 96 5.90 8.46 8.91
CA PRO A 96 5.11 9.02 7.82
C PRO A 96 5.91 8.97 6.51
N TYR A 97 5.24 8.67 5.39
CA TYR A 97 5.86 8.58 4.07
C TYR A 97 4.88 9.00 2.97
N ASP A 98 5.41 9.43 1.83
CA ASP A 98 4.58 9.78 0.68
C ASP A 98 4.10 8.49 0.02
N TRP A 99 2.87 8.10 0.34
CA TRP A 99 2.26 6.85 -0.10
C TRP A 99 2.05 6.76 -1.61
N ARG A 100 2.18 7.86 -2.35
CA ARG A 100 2.13 7.89 -3.81
C ARG A 100 3.43 7.39 -4.43
N ALA A 101 4.55 7.66 -3.77
CA ALA A 101 5.90 7.45 -4.28
C ALA A 101 6.29 5.97 -4.33
N ASP A 102 7.36 5.68 -5.08
CA ASP A 102 7.94 4.34 -5.24
C ASP A 102 8.28 3.68 -3.90
N LEU A 103 7.92 2.40 -3.75
CA LEU A 103 8.16 1.64 -2.53
C LEU A 103 9.66 1.46 -2.21
N GLU A 104 10.54 1.32 -3.21
CA GLU A 104 11.99 1.20 -2.97
C GLU A 104 12.57 2.53 -2.48
N TYR A 105 12.08 3.66 -2.99
CA TYR A 105 12.45 4.99 -2.49
C TYR A 105 12.02 5.17 -1.03
N ASN A 106 10.75 4.95 -0.72
CA ASN A 106 10.24 5.04 0.65
C ASN A 106 10.93 4.03 1.58
N ALA A 107 11.29 2.84 1.08
CA ALA A 107 12.01 1.83 1.85
C ALA A 107 13.43 2.29 2.22
N GLY A 108 14.10 3.00 1.31
CA GLY A 108 15.37 3.66 1.60
C GLY A 108 15.23 4.65 2.75
N LEU A 109 14.23 5.54 2.70
CA LEU A 109 13.95 6.50 3.77
C LEU A 109 13.63 5.81 5.11
N LEU A 110 12.87 4.71 5.08
CA LEU A 110 12.58 3.93 6.27
C LEU A 110 13.85 3.32 6.87
N ILE A 111 14.72 2.72 6.06
CA ILE A 111 16.00 2.17 6.54
C ILE A 111 16.82 3.28 7.19
N ASP A 112 16.98 4.42 6.52
CA ASP A 112 17.78 5.52 7.01
C ASP A 112 17.23 6.05 8.35
N TYR A 113 15.89 6.16 8.49
CA TYR A 113 15.24 6.47 9.77
C TYR A 113 15.52 5.43 10.85
N LEU A 114 15.39 4.14 10.54
CA LEU A 114 15.63 3.06 11.51
C LEU A 114 17.09 3.00 11.98
N GLU A 115 18.04 3.33 11.11
CA GLU A 115 19.47 3.42 11.44
C GLU A 115 19.78 4.66 12.29
N GLN A 116 19.24 5.82 11.93
CA GLN A 116 19.51 7.10 12.61
C GLN A 116 18.85 7.15 14.01
N GLU A 117 17.60 6.72 14.11
CA GLU A 117 16.82 6.79 15.35
C GLU A 117 16.92 5.51 16.20
N ARG A 118 17.91 4.66 15.91
CA ARG A 118 18.06 3.33 16.51
C ARG A 118 18.02 3.42 18.05
N PRO A 119 17.19 2.61 18.74
CA PRO A 119 17.15 2.62 20.20
C PRO A 119 18.52 2.24 20.79
N ASP A 120 19.00 2.99 21.78
CA ASP A 120 20.36 2.89 22.37
C ASP A 120 20.84 1.46 22.68
N ALA A 121 19.92 0.57 23.02
CA ALA A 121 20.22 -0.81 23.34
C ALA A 121 19.32 -1.82 22.60
N GLY A 122 18.64 -1.43 21.53
CA GLY A 122 17.51 -2.19 21.01
C GLY A 122 17.42 -2.32 19.50
N ARG A 123 16.57 -3.26 19.11
CA ARG A 123 16.02 -3.37 17.76
C ARG A 123 14.59 -2.85 17.78
N TRP A 124 14.14 -2.32 16.65
CA TRP A 124 12.76 -1.88 16.46
C TRP A 124 11.77 -3.04 16.49
N LYS A 125 10.53 -2.71 16.87
CA LYS A 125 9.33 -3.50 16.65
C LYS A 125 8.45 -2.72 15.68
N LEU A 126 8.12 -3.32 14.55
CA LEU A 126 7.34 -2.67 13.51
C LEU A 126 5.90 -3.16 13.57
N VAL A 127 4.94 -2.23 13.66
CA VAL A 127 3.55 -2.49 13.28
C VAL A 127 3.33 -1.83 11.94
N THR A 128 2.77 -2.58 11.00
CA THR A 128 2.50 -2.05 9.66
C THR A 128 1.06 -2.29 9.27
N HIS A 129 0.51 -1.42 8.44
CA HIS A 129 -0.86 -1.55 7.96
C HIS A 129 -0.91 -1.35 6.44
N SER A 130 -1.67 -2.20 5.74
CA SER A 130 -1.93 -2.06 4.30
C SER A 130 -0.62 -1.91 3.51
N GLN A 131 -0.49 -0.87 2.67
CA GLN A 131 0.74 -0.53 1.93
C GLN A 131 2.00 -0.42 2.82
N GLY A 132 1.86 -0.01 4.09
CA GLY A 132 2.99 0.04 5.03
C GLY A 132 3.66 -1.32 5.26
N GLY A 133 2.92 -2.42 5.10
CA GLY A 133 3.49 -3.77 5.15
C GLY A 133 4.36 -4.07 3.94
N LEU A 134 3.94 -3.65 2.74
CA LEU A 134 4.78 -3.76 1.54
C LEU A 134 6.08 -2.97 1.69
N LEU A 135 5.99 -1.76 2.25
CA LEU A 135 7.14 -0.91 2.52
C LEU A 135 8.16 -1.61 3.43
N ALA A 136 7.72 -2.24 4.52
CA ALA A 136 8.62 -2.99 5.41
C ALA A 136 9.25 -4.22 4.73
N LEU A 137 8.49 -4.94 3.88
CA LEU A 137 9.02 -6.07 3.12
C LEU A 137 10.09 -5.61 2.11
N VAL A 138 9.83 -4.53 1.36
CA VAL A 138 10.81 -3.94 0.43
C VAL A 138 12.04 -3.42 1.19
N ALA A 139 11.87 -2.78 2.35
CA ALA A 139 12.98 -2.36 3.20
C ALA A 139 13.85 -3.54 3.66
N SER A 140 13.25 -4.68 4.01
CA SER A 140 14.02 -5.87 4.39
C SER A 140 14.90 -6.38 3.26
N GLY A 141 14.38 -6.41 2.03
CA GLY A 141 15.14 -6.82 0.85
C GLY A 141 16.21 -5.81 0.45
N LEU A 142 15.86 -4.52 0.42
CA LEU A 142 16.81 -3.46 0.11
C LEU A 142 17.97 -3.40 1.11
N TYR A 143 17.70 -3.62 2.40
CA TYR A 143 18.74 -3.67 3.42
C TYR A 143 19.62 -4.93 3.30
N ALA A 144 19.02 -6.08 2.97
CA ALA A 144 19.76 -7.30 2.66
C ALA A 144 20.70 -7.09 1.46
N ASP A 145 20.25 -6.42 0.39
CA ASP A 145 21.08 -6.05 -0.76
C ASP A 145 22.26 -5.14 -0.33
N ARG A 146 21.99 -4.13 0.51
CA ARG A 146 23.03 -3.20 1.03
C ARG A 146 24.10 -3.90 1.86
N LYS A 147 23.75 -4.94 2.63
CA LYS A 147 24.67 -5.63 3.55
C LYS A 147 25.19 -6.98 3.03
N GLY A 148 24.63 -7.51 1.95
CA GLY A 148 25.02 -8.78 1.35
C GLY A 148 24.54 -10.03 2.11
N THR A 149 23.52 -9.93 2.95
CA THR A 149 22.96 -11.09 3.69
C THR A 149 21.47 -10.96 3.97
N ALA A 150 20.73 -12.07 3.79
CA ALA A 150 19.28 -12.14 4.00
C ALA A 150 18.85 -11.93 5.47
N SER A 151 19.78 -12.06 6.43
CA SER A 151 19.50 -11.81 7.85
C SER A 151 19.76 -10.37 8.29
N ALA A 152 20.26 -9.51 7.40
CA ALA A 152 20.71 -8.16 7.76
C ALA A 152 19.61 -7.35 8.45
N PHE A 153 18.37 -7.45 7.98
CA PHE A 153 17.26 -6.67 8.54
C PHE A 153 17.01 -6.96 10.03
N SER A 154 17.41 -8.14 10.51
CA SER A 154 17.34 -8.50 11.92
C SER A 154 18.31 -7.72 12.82
N GLU A 155 19.25 -6.96 12.27
CA GLU A 155 20.08 -6.00 13.01
C GLU A 155 19.28 -4.78 13.45
N LEU A 156 18.32 -4.36 12.61
CA LEU A 156 17.47 -3.19 12.85
C LEU A 156 16.16 -3.57 13.52
N VAL A 157 15.57 -4.70 13.13
CA VAL A 157 14.20 -5.09 13.50
C VAL A 157 14.19 -6.42 14.24
N SER A 158 13.46 -6.48 15.34
CA SER A 158 13.23 -7.71 16.10
C SER A 158 11.90 -8.36 15.75
N HIS A 159 10.85 -7.55 15.60
CA HIS A 159 9.49 -8.00 15.35
C HIS A 159 8.84 -7.18 14.24
N LEU A 160 8.05 -7.83 13.40
CA LEU A 160 7.27 -7.22 12.31
C LEU A 160 5.85 -7.80 12.30
N CYS A 161 4.88 -7.01 12.76
CA CYS A 161 3.47 -7.35 12.71
C CYS A 161 2.81 -6.61 11.54
N MET A 162 2.29 -7.35 10.55
CA MET A 162 1.68 -6.78 9.35
C MET A 162 0.18 -6.98 9.35
N VAL A 163 -0.56 -5.87 9.36
CA VAL A 163 -2.03 -5.84 9.36
C VAL A 163 -2.52 -5.57 7.94
N ALA A 164 -3.25 -6.53 7.38
CA ALA A 164 -3.83 -6.50 6.05
C ALA A 164 -2.89 -6.04 4.91
N PRO A 165 -1.62 -6.48 4.84
CA PRO A 165 -0.76 -6.07 3.73
C PRO A 165 -1.24 -6.67 2.39
N PRO A 166 -1.35 -5.89 1.30
CA PRO A 166 -1.66 -6.43 -0.03
C PRO A 166 -0.42 -7.11 -0.64
N VAL A 167 0.15 -8.10 0.06
CA VAL A 167 1.47 -8.72 -0.23
C VAL A 167 1.59 -9.16 -1.68
N TYR A 168 0.54 -9.74 -2.25
CA TYR A 168 0.50 -10.21 -3.64
C TYR A 168 -0.28 -9.29 -4.58
N GLY A 169 -0.66 -8.11 -4.10
CA GLY A 169 -1.40 -7.07 -4.82
C GLY A 169 -2.90 -7.03 -4.50
N THR A 170 -3.60 -6.09 -5.12
CA THR A 170 -5.05 -5.88 -4.98
C THR A 170 -5.66 -5.41 -6.30
N VAL A 171 -6.85 -5.90 -6.64
CA VAL A 171 -7.58 -5.48 -7.85
C VAL A 171 -7.93 -3.99 -7.79
N ASP A 172 -8.06 -3.41 -6.60
CA ASP A 172 -8.40 -2.00 -6.42
C ASP A 172 -7.31 -1.07 -6.91
N ALA A 173 -6.04 -1.50 -6.93
CA ALA A 173 -4.97 -0.73 -7.56
C ALA A 173 -5.19 -0.57 -9.07
N ALA A 174 -5.67 -1.62 -9.75
CA ALA A 174 -6.05 -1.54 -11.16
C ALA A 174 -7.34 -0.72 -11.36
N ASN A 175 -8.29 -0.84 -10.43
CA ASN A 175 -9.53 -0.06 -10.45
C ASN A 175 -9.26 1.44 -10.35
N ALA A 176 -8.36 1.85 -9.45
CA ALA A 176 -7.90 3.22 -9.30
C ALA A 176 -7.29 3.78 -10.61
N LEU A 177 -6.51 2.95 -11.32
CA LEU A 177 -5.91 3.33 -12.61
C LEU A 177 -6.92 3.40 -13.76
N VAL A 178 -7.93 2.53 -13.80
CA VAL A 178 -8.87 2.42 -14.95
C VAL A 178 -10.11 3.28 -14.78
N VAL A 179 -10.78 3.15 -13.63
CA VAL A 179 -12.06 3.80 -13.35
C VAL A 179 -11.82 5.12 -12.65
N GLY A 180 -10.84 5.17 -11.75
CA GLY A 180 -10.71 6.27 -10.79
C GLY A 180 -11.88 6.33 -9.81
N SER A 181 -12.39 5.15 -9.43
CA SER A 181 -13.65 4.95 -8.71
C SER A 181 -13.70 5.52 -7.29
N GLU A 182 -12.57 5.93 -6.72
CA GLU A 182 -12.50 6.47 -5.35
C GLU A 182 -13.23 7.82 -5.15
N LEU A 183 -13.76 8.41 -6.23
CA LEU A 183 -14.18 9.81 -6.24
C LEU A 183 -15.56 10.11 -6.85
N GLY A 184 -16.31 9.08 -7.24
CA GLY A 184 -17.57 9.26 -7.96
C GLY A 184 -17.38 9.67 -9.44
N ASP A 185 -18.44 9.49 -10.23
CA ASP A 185 -18.41 9.51 -11.70
C ASP A 185 -17.88 10.82 -12.29
N GLU A 186 -18.14 11.94 -11.62
CA GLU A 186 -17.86 13.28 -12.16
C GLU A 186 -16.36 13.57 -12.26
N VAL A 187 -15.53 13.18 -11.30
CA VAL A 187 -14.08 13.50 -11.23
C VAL A 187 -13.16 12.36 -11.66
N ARG A 188 -13.72 11.27 -12.22
CA ARG A 188 -12.95 10.09 -12.67
C ARG A 188 -11.84 10.45 -13.65
N GLY A 189 -12.08 11.38 -14.57
CA GLY A 189 -11.09 11.78 -15.57
C GLY A 189 -9.82 12.37 -14.95
N GLU A 190 -10.00 13.29 -14.02
CA GLU A 190 -8.93 14.01 -13.34
C GLU A 190 -8.14 13.10 -12.41
N PHE A 191 -8.81 12.19 -11.70
CA PHE A 191 -8.10 11.26 -10.85
C PHE A 191 -7.34 10.20 -11.62
N ARG A 192 -7.83 9.75 -12.78
CA ARG A 192 -7.04 8.86 -13.64
C ARG A 192 -5.73 9.52 -14.08
N ARG A 193 -5.75 10.83 -14.36
CA ARG A 193 -4.53 11.61 -14.64
C ARG A 193 -3.60 11.62 -13.43
N ILE A 194 -4.13 11.86 -12.23
CA ILE A 194 -3.36 11.87 -10.97
C ILE A 194 -2.78 10.47 -10.68
N ALA A 195 -3.63 9.45 -10.58
CA ALA A 195 -3.29 8.07 -10.23
C ALA A 195 -2.29 7.45 -11.22
N GLY A 196 -2.39 7.81 -12.51
CA GLY A 196 -1.44 7.40 -13.54
C GLY A 196 0.01 7.86 -13.28
N THR A 197 0.21 8.79 -12.35
CA THR A 197 1.55 9.27 -11.96
C THR A 197 2.10 8.65 -10.67
N TRP A 198 1.37 7.75 -9.99
CA TRP A 198 1.76 7.22 -8.67
C TRP A 198 2.39 5.82 -8.76
N PRO A 199 3.72 5.65 -8.67
CA PRO A 199 4.38 4.35 -8.77
C PRO A 199 3.84 3.30 -7.78
N ALA A 200 3.44 3.73 -6.57
CA ALA A 200 2.91 2.83 -5.55
C ALA A 200 1.70 2.02 -6.03
N LEU A 201 0.79 2.61 -6.83
CA LEU A 201 -0.36 1.90 -7.37
C LEU A 201 0.07 0.76 -8.30
N TYR A 202 1.04 1.02 -9.17
CA TYR A 202 1.61 0.02 -10.07
C TYR A 202 2.27 -1.12 -9.31
N GLN A 203 2.92 -0.82 -8.19
CA GLN A 203 3.59 -1.80 -7.33
C GLN A 203 2.62 -2.63 -6.48
N MET A 204 1.37 -2.19 -6.36
CA MET A 204 0.27 -2.93 -5.73
C MET A 204 -0.57 -3.73 -6.71
N LEU A 205 -0.23 -3.74 -8.01
CA LEU A 205 -0.96 -4.55 -8.97
C LEU A 205 -0.87 -6.06 -8.62
N PRO A 206 -1.97 -6.80 -8.81
CA PRO A 206 -2.03 -8.26 -8.67
C PRO A 206 -0.99 -8.97 -9.52
N ASP A 207 -0.28 -9.92 -8.93
CA ASP A 207 0.63 -10.83 -9.65
C ASP A 207 0.00 -12.20 -9.97
N TRP A 208 -1.27 -12.40 -9.61
CA TRP A 208 -2.04 -13.59 -9.98
C TRP A 208 -2.86 -13.39 -11.26
N ARG A 209 -3.39 -14.48 -11.80
CA ARG A 209 -4.29 -14.47 -12.97
C ARG A 209 -5.67 -13.93 -12.59
N CYS A 210 -5.76 -12.62 -12.43
CA CYS A 210 -6.99 -11.92 -12.05
C CYS A 210 -7.84 -11.52 -13.26
N ILE A 211 -7.30 -11.51 -14.49
CA ILE A 211 -8.04 -11.12 -15.69
C ILE A 211 -8.80 -12.32 -16.23
N LYS A 212 -10.13 -12.24 -16.22
CA LYS A 212 -11.04 -13.22 -16.83
C LYS A 212 -11.55 -12.71 -18.16
N LEU A 213 -11.79 -13.63 -19.10
CA LEU A 213 -12.43 -13.30 -20.36
C LEU A 213 -13.97 -13.22 -20.17
N PRO A 214 -14.71 -12.40 -20.94
CA PRO A 214 -16.17 -12.28 -20.79
C PRO A 214 -16.93 -13.62 -20.91
N GLN A 215 -16.46 -14.51 -21.78
CA GLN A 215 -17.01 -15.85 -21.98
C GLN A 215 -16.60 -16.87 -20.90
N GLY A 216 -15.82 -16.44 -19.90
CA GLY A 216 -15.20 -17.31 -18.89
C GLY A 216 -13.78 -17.74 -19.24
N GLY A 217 -13.08 -18.29 -18.24
CA GLY A 217 -11.67 -18.67 -18.35
C GLY A 217 -10.70 -17.54 -18.01
N ASP A 218 -9.41 -17.88 -17.98
CA ASP A 218 -8.32 -16.93 -17.69
C ASP A 218 -7.80 -16.30 -18.98
N SER A 219 -7.52 -15.00 -18.94
CA SER A 219 -6.71 -14.36 -19.97
C SER A 219 -5.25 -14.81 -19.86
N ASN A 220 -4.55 -14.89 -20.99
CA ASN A 220 -3.10 -15.06 -21.02
C ASN A 220 -2.35 -13.76 -20.67
N LEU A 221 -3.06 -12.63 -20.62
CA LEU A 221 -2.53 -11.34 -20.18
C LEU A 221 -2.68 -11.19 -18.67
N GLY A 222 -1.69 -10.58 -18.03
CA GLY A 222 -1.73 -10.13 -16.63
C GLY A 222 -1.74 -8.61 -16.53
N LEU A 223 -1.96 -8.08 -15.33
CA LEU A 223 -1.93 -6.64 -15.08
C LEU A 223 -0.52 -6.03 -15.17
N PHE A 224 0.55 -6.84 -15.20
CA PHE A 224 1.90 -6.36 -15.52
C PHE A 224 2.23 -6.40 -17.02
N SER A 225 1.31 -6.83 -17.88
CA SER A 225 1.50 -6.75 -19.34
C SER A 225 1.14 -5.36 -19.86
N TYR A 226 2.02 -4.77 -20.67
CA TYR A 226 1.74 -3.52 -21.39
C TYR A 226 0.49 -3.62 -22.28
N GLN A 227 0.22 -4.79 -22.89
CA GLN A 227 -0.94 -4.98 -23.76
C GLN A 227 -2.27 -4.77 -23.02
N THR A 228 -2.31 -5.07 -21.72
CA THR A 228 -3.48 -4.84 -20.86
C THR A 228 -3.84 -3.35 -20.76
N TRP A 229 -2.85 -2.47 -20.89
CA TRP A 229 -3.01 -1.04 -20.63
C TRP A 229 -3.13 -0.17 -21.89
N GLN A 230 -3.03 -0.75 -23.08
CA GLN A 230 -3.14 0.00 -24.35
C GLN A 230 -4.39 0.90 -24.46
N PRO A 231 -5.57 0.51 -23.95
CA PRO A 231 -6.75 1.39 -23.97
C PRO A 231 -6.68 2.60 -23.02
N TYR A 232 -5.67 2.70 -22.15
CA TYR A 232 -5.58 3.70 -21.08
C TYR A 232 -4.33 4.58 -21.24
N PRO A 233 -4.39 5.68 -22.01
CA PRO A 233 -3.22 6.47 -22.38
C PRO A 233 -2.55 7.19 -21.20
N TRP A 234 -3.24 7.37 -20.07
CA TRP A 234 -2.66 7.92 -18.84
C TRP A 234 -1.88 6.89 -18.01
N VAL A 235 -2.01 5.59 -18.33
CA VAL A 235 -1.23 4.54 -17.69
C VAL A 235 0.15 4.50 -18.32
N LEU A 236 1.17 4.86 -17.53
CA LEU A 236 2.53 5.00 -18.01
C LEU A 236 3.23 3.63 -18.12
N PRO A 237 3.71 3.21 -19.31
CA PRO A 237 4.27 1.86 -19.49
C PRO A 237 5.50 1.59 -18.63
N PHE A 238 6.34 2.61 -18.42
CA PHE A 238 7.54 2.47 -17.59
C PHE A 238 7.19 2.29 -16.11
N LEU A 239 6.04 2.78 -15.64
CA LEU A 239 5.58 2.53 -14.26
C LEU A 239 4.98 1.12 -14.10
N VAL A 240 4.31 0.59 -15.13
CA VAL A 240 3.90 -0.83 -15.16
C VAL A 240 5.13 -1.74 -15.07
N GLN A 241 6.15 -1.46 -15.88
CA GLN A 241 7.43 -2.17 -15.85
C GLN A 241 8.11 -2.05 -14.48
N ARG A 242 8.16 -0.85 -13.90
CA ARG A 242 8.70 -0.62 -12.55
C ARG A 242 7.94 -1.40 -11.48
N GLY A 243 6.61 -1.48 -11.57
CA GLY A 243 5.78 -2.31 -10.70
C GLY A 243 6.18 -3.78 -10.76
N TYR A 244 6.39 -4.31 -11.97
CA TYR A 244 6.85 -5.67 -12.18
C TYR A 244 8.26 -5.92 -11.61
N GLU A 245 9.19 -4.98 -11.79
CA GLU A 245 10.55 -5.07 -11.25
C GLU A 245 10.55 -5.19 -9.73
N ILE A 246 9.80 -4.32 -9.03
CA ILE A 246 9.67 -4.38 -7.57
C ILE A 246 9.02 -5.68 -7.11
N ARG A 247 7.99 -6.14 -7.84
CA ARG A 247 7.37 -7.45 -7.57
C ARG A 247 8.40 -8.57 -7.62
N ARG A 248 9.13 -8.68 -8.74
CA ARG A 248 10.13 -9.73 -8.96
C ARG A 248 11.29 -9.66 -7.96
N LYS A 249 11.76 -8.45 -7.65
CA LYS A 249 12.94 -8.24 -6.81
C LYS A 249 12.65 -8.48 -5.33
N TYR A 250 11.50 -8.01 -4.83
CA TYR A 250 11.26 -7.94 -3.38
C TYR A 250 9.99 -8.64 -2.89
N LEU A 251 8.97 -8.80 -3.73
CA LEU A 251 7.64 -9.24 -3.28
C LEU A 251 7.20 -10.61 -3.82
N GLU A 252 7.97 -11.25 -4.71
CA GLU A 252 7.71 -12.63 -5.15
C GLU A 252 7.92 -13.62 -4.00
N TYR A 253 8.97 -13.39 -3.20
CA TYR A 253 9.27 -14.13 -1.97
C TYR A 253 9.40 -13.15 -0.81
N PRO A 254 8.28 -12.56 -0.36
CA PRO A 254 8.27 -11.37 0.48
C PRO A 254 8.99 -11.55 1.83
N THR A 255 9.04 -12.77 2.35
CA THR A 255 9.61 -13.06 3.67
C THR A 255 11.04 -13.60 3.64
N GLN A 256 11.66 -13.75 2.46
CA GLN A 256 13.00 -14.35 2.33
C GLN A 256 14.11 -13.58 3.07
N ASN A 257 13.93 -12.27 3.24
CA ASN A 257 14.89 -11.37 3.91
C ASN A 257 14.50 -11.01 5.35
N LEU A 258 13.62 -11.82 5.97
CA LEU A 258 13.21 -11.68 7.37
C LEU A 258 13.87 -12.72 8.29
N GLN A 259 14.99 -13.31 7.87
CA GLN A 259 15.72 -14.26 8.70
C GLN A 259 16.18 -13.57 9.99
N GLY A 260 15.80 -14.12 11.15
CA GLY A 260 16.10 -13.54 12.47
C GLY A 260 15.11 -12.47 12.96
N VAL A 261 14.09 -12.15 12.15
CA VAL A 261 12.95 -11.29 12.53
C VAL A 261 11.75 -12.17 12.85
N GLN A 262 11.12 -11.95 14.01
CA GLN A 262 9.81 -12.54 14.30
C GLN A 262 8.75 -11.77 13.53
N TYR A 263 7.96 -12.45 12.70
CA TYR A 263 6.93 -11.76 11.91
C TYR A 263 5.60 -12.49 11.94
N SER A 264 4.53 -11.72 11.79
CA SER A 264 3.16 -12.22 11.70
C SER A 264 2.33 -11.43 10.69
N TYR A 265 1.37 -12.10 10.07
CA TYR A 265 0.33 -11.48 9.25
C TYR A 265 -1.01 -11.53 9.98
N LEU A 266 -1.76 -10.44 9.94
CA LEU A 266 -3.14 -10.36 10.41
C LEU A 266 -4.00 -9.95 9.23
N PHE A 267 -4.87 -10.84 8.75
CA PHE A 267 -5.83 -10.50 7.69
C PHE A 267 -7.25 -10.56 8.21
N ALA A 268 -8.16 -9.74 7.66
CA ALA A 268 -9.57 -9.85 7.95
C ALA A 268 -10.34 -10.57 6.83
N ARG A 269 -11.51 -11.14 7.16
CA ARG A 269 -12.42 -11.83 6.24
C ARG A 269 -13.87 -11.36 6.34
N ASN A 270 -14.07 -10.13 6.78
CA ASN A 270 -15.37 -9.54 7.11
C ASN A 270 -16.11 -8.93 5.90
N GLN A 271 -15.47 -8.84 4.72
CA GLN A 271 -16.08 -8.22 3.54
C GLN A 271 -15.89 -9.05 2.28
N LYS A 272 -16.82 -8.84 1.35
CA LYS A 272 -16.64 -9.27 -0.03
C LYS A 272 -15.57 -8.41 -0.69
N THR A 273 -14.62 -9.06 -1.35
CA THR A 273 -13.43 -8.42 -1.90
C THR A 273 -13.26 -8.80 -3.36
N ALA A 274 -12.82 -7.84 -4.18
CA ALA A 274 -12.53 -8.06 -5.59
C ALA A 274 -11.28 -8.94 -5.75
N ASP A 275 -11.41 -10.02 -6.51
CA ASP A 275 -10.34 -10.98 -6.79
C ASP A 275 -10.03 -11.12 -8.28
N ARG A 276 -10.86 -10.49 -9.13
CA ARG A 276 -10.77 -10.56 -10.58
C ARG A 276 -11.29 -9.30 -11.25
N VAL A 277 -10.90 -9.15 -12.51
CA VAL A 277 -11.43 -8.19 -13.48
C VAL A 277 -11.89 -8.94 -14.73
N ILE A 278 -12.79 -8.36 -15.50
CA ILE A 278 -13.24 -8.92 -16.79
C ILE A 278 -12.66 -8.04 -17.90
N ALA A 279 -11.91 -8.62 -18.82
CA ALA A 279 -11.38 -7.87 -19.96
C ALA A 279 -11.19 -8.76 -21.18
N SER A 280 -11.46 -8.21 -22.37
CA SER A 280 -11.03 -8.77 -23.65
C SER A 280 -9.77 -8.05 -24.14
N PRO A 281 -8.90 -8.69 -24.92
CA PRO A 281 -7.75 -8.01 -25.54
C PRO A 281 -8.20 -6.77 -26.32
N GLY A 282 -7.60 -5.61 -26.03
CA GLY A 282 -7.93 -4.32 -26.65
C GLY A 282 -9.26 -3.69 -26.20
N ALA A 283 -9.97 -4.28 -25.25
CA ALA A 283 -11.22 -3.75 -24.70
C ALA A 283 -11.02 -3.07 -23.34
N ALA A 284 -12.04 -2.35 -22.89
CA ALA A 284 -12.09 -1.84 -21.52
C ALA A 284 -12.10 -3.00 -20.50
N ILE A 285 -11.57 -2.71 -19.32
CA ILE A 285 -11.49 -3.59 -18.15
C ILE A 285 -12.71 -3.25 -17.30
N ASP A 286 -13.49 -4.28 -16.99
CA ASP A 286 -14.62 -4.20 -16.10
C ASP A 286 -14.28 -4.77 -14.71
N PHE A 287 -14.85 -4.17 -13.68
CA PHE A 287 -14.58 -4.45 -12.27
C PHE A 287 -15.86 -4.95 -11.62
N PRO A 288 -16.17 -6.26 -11.74
CA PRO A 288 -17.37 -6.81 -11.13
C PRO A 288 -17.31 -6.69 -9.61
N ALA A 289 -18.47 -6.59 -8.97
CA ALA A 289 -18.55 -6.57 -7.51
C ALA A 289 -17.82 -7.77 -6.90
N GLY A 290 -16.98 -7.50 -5.90
CA GLY A 290 -16.19 -8.52 -5.20
C GLY A 290 -17.04 -9.66 -4.66
N GLN A 291 -16.53 -10.88 -4.75
CA GLN A 291 -17.21 -12.08 -4.23
C GLN A 291 -16.31 -12.92 -3.31
N ALA A 292 -15.00 -12.68 -3.29
CA ALA A 292 -14.08 -13.42 -2.44
C ALA A 292 -14.16 -12.94 -0.99
N ALA A 293 -13.86 -13.82 -0.03
CA ALA A 293 -13.68 -13.40 1.36
C ALA A 293 -12.41 -12.54 1.49
N GLY A 294 -12.50 -11.46 2.26
CA GLY A 294 -11.38 -10.55 2.53
C GLY A 294 -11.83 -9.38 3.40
N ASP A 295 -11.16 -8.25 3.27
CA ASP A 295 -11.41 -7.05 4.09
C ASP A 295 -11.96 -5.86 3.29
N GLY A 296 -12.33 -6.10 2.04
CA GLY A 296 -12.82 -5.12 1.08
C GLY A 296 -11.74 -4.70 0.08
N LEU A 297 -10.46 -4.92 0.40
CA LEU A 297 -9.31 -4.58 -0.44
C LEU A 297 -8.43 -5.80 -0.77
N VAL A 298 -8.12 -6.62 0.24
CA VAL A 298 -7.21 -7.77 0.15
C VAL A 298 -8.01 -9.07 0.12
N PRO A 299 -8.03 -9.81 -1.00
CA PRO A 299 -8.75 -11.08 -1.08
C PRO A 299 -7.99 -12.15 -0.30
N LEU A 300 -8.53 -12.58 0.84
CA LEU A 300 -7.86 -13.45 1.81
C LEU A 300 -7.45 -14.79 1.18
N ASP A 301 -8.40 -15.48 0.55
CA ASP A 301 -8.16 -16.83 0.06
C ASP A 301 -7.13 -16.85 -1.08
N ILE A 302 -7.18 -15.85 -1.97
CA ILE A 302 -6.20 -15.67 -3.04
C ILE A 302 -4.82 -15.38 -2.45
N THR A 303 -4.75 -14.48 -1.47
CA THR A 303 -3.50 -14.13 -0.77
C THR A 303 -2.91 -15.37 -0.10
N ARG A 304 -3.71 -16.11 0.67
CA ARG A 304 -3.27 -17.33 1.37
C ARG A 304 -2.89 -18.44 0.40
N ALA A 305 -3.54 -18.58 -0.74
CA ALA A 305 -3.18 -19.60 -1.73
C ALA A 305 -1.72 -19.43 -2.21
N ARG A 306 -1.21 -18.19 -2.25
CA ARG A 306 0.15 -17.85 -2.69
C ARG A 306 1.20 -17.91 -1.57
N MET A 307 0.76 -17.86 -0.32
CA MET A 307 1.67 -17.96 0.83
C MET A 307 2.35 -19.32 0.92
N THR A 308 3.63 -19.29 1.27
CA THR A 308 4.39 -20.45 1.72
C THR A 308 3.79 -21.03 3.01
N SER A 309 4.17 -22.26 3.36
CA SER A 309 3.74 -22.88 4.62
C SER A 309 4.20 -22.08 5.84
N ALA A 310 5.40 -21.50 5.79
CA ALA A 310 5.92 -20.67 6.88
C ALA A 310 5.08 -19.40 7.09
N GLU A 311 4.70 -18.72 6.01
CA GLU A 311 3.81 -17.56 6.05
C GLU A 311 2.43 -17.93 6.57
N LYS A 312 1.82 -19.00 6.06
CA LYS A 312 0.52 -19.50 6.52
C LYS A 312 0.50 -19.78 8.02
N ASN A 313 1.56 -20.39 8.55
CA ASN A 313 1.70 -20.70 9.97
C ASN A 313 1.87 -19.46 10.86
N ARG A 314 2.26 -18.33 10.26
CA ARG A 314 2.42 -17.02 10.91
C ARG A 314 1.25 -16.08 10.60
N THR A 315 0.20 -16.58 9.97
CA THR A 315 -0.99 -15.81 9.61
C THR A 315 -2.11 -16.06 10.60
N GLU A 316 -2.69 -14.97 11.09
CA GLU A 316 -3.93 -14.95 11.86
C GLU A 316 -5.04 -14.30 11.04
N VAL A 317 -6.26 -14.83 11.20
CA VAL A 317 -7.44 -14.33 10.49
C VAL A 317 -8.42 -13.74 11.49
N ILE A 318 -8.77 -12.48 11.29
CA ILE A 318 -9.71 -11.69 12.08
C ILE A 318 -11.11 -11.82 11.43
N GLY A 319 -12.14 -12.02 12.27
CA GLY A 319 -13.53 -12.14 11.82
C GLY A 319 -13.95 -13.55 11.36
N PRO A 320 -15.17 -13.73 10.80
CA PRO A 320 -16.07 -12.70 10.29
C PRO A 320 -17.07 -12.31 11.38
N ASP A 321 -16.73 -11.30 12.16
CA ASP A 321 -17.68 -10.65 13.06
C ASP A 321 -18.27 -9.46 12.30
N GLU A 322 -19.57 -9.23 12.40
CA GLU A 322 -20.25 -8.06 11.84
C GLU A 322 -19.66 -6.73 12.35
N HIS A 323 -18.98 -6.76 13.50
CA HIS A 323 -18.29 -5.62 14.07
C HIS A 323 -16.85 -5.43 13.62
N THR A 324 -16.28 -6.36 12.84
CA THR A 324 -14.90 -6.18 12.33
C THR A 324 -14.87 -4.96 11.40
N PRO A 325 -14.02 -3.95 11.63
CA PRO A 325 -13.97 -2.76 10.79
C PRO A 325 -13.54 -3.05 9.34
N PRO A 326 -13.84 -2.15 8.39
CA PRO A 326 -13.28 -2.23 7.04
C PRO A 326 -11.75 -2.16 7.05
N HIS A 327 -11.13 -2.58 5.94
CA HIS A 327 -9.68 -2.56 5.73
C HIS A 327 -8.99 -1.31 6.33
N SER A 328 -9.42 -0.11 5.94
CA SER A 328 -8.80 1.16 6.37
C SER A 328 -8.90 1.46 7.87
N MET A 329 -9.79 0.76 8.60
CA MET A 329 -10.13 1.01 9.99
C MET A 329 -9.86 -0.19 10.90
N LEU A 330 -9.16 -1.23 10.43
CA LEU A 330 -8.88 -2.43 11.23
C LEU A 330 -8.21 -2.12 12.58
N LEU A 331 -7.34 -1.12 12.62
CA LEU A 331 -6.64 -0.68 13.84
C LEU A 331 -7.46 0.24 14.75
N THR A 332 -8.73 0.48 14.42
CA THR A 332 -9.70 1.10 15.33
C THR A 332 -10.37 0.08 16.25
N ASP A 333 -10.19 -1.21 15.98
CA ASP A 333 -10.73 -2.29 16.81
C ASP A 333 -9.76 -2.64 17.95
N ASP A 334 -10.29 -2.75 19.17
CA ASP A 334 -9.47 -2.97 20.37
C ASP A 334 -8.89 -4.38 20.43
N ALA A 335 -9.64 -5.39 19.93
CA ALA A 335 -9.19 -6.76 19.88
C ALA A 335 -8.07 -6.91 18.84
N VAL A 336 -8.18 -6.25 17.68
CA VAL A 336 -7.11 -6.20 16.67
C VAL A 336 -5.86 -5.54 17.23
N VAL A 337 -5.96 -4.39 17.89
CA VAL A 337 -4.81 -3.71 18.51
C VAL A 337 -4.17 -4.59 19.60
N THR A 338 -4.97 -5.21 20.45
CA THR A 338 -4.48 -6.12 21.50
C THR A 338 -3.74 -7.31 20.88
N LEU A 339 -4.27 -7.87 19.80
CA LEU A 339 -3.63 -8.96 19.08
C LEU A 339 -2.29 -8.54 18.48
N VAL A 340 -2.22 -7.36 17.84
CA VAL A 340 -0.98 -6.79 17.30
C VAL A 340 0.08 -6.71 18.39
N LEU A 341 -0.25 -6.12 19.54
CA LEU A 341 0.71 -5.94 20.65
C LEU A 341 1.19 -7.29 21.20
N LYS A 342 0.28 -8.26 21.36
CA LYS A 342 0.64 -9.63 21.75
C LYS A 342 1.65 -10.26 20.79
N ARG A 343 1.51 -10.04 19.47
CA ARG A 343 2.47 -10.56 18.47
C ARG A 343 3.84 -9.87 18.51
N LEU A 344 3.92 -8.67 19.08
CA LEU A 344 5.19 -7.98 19.29
C LEU A 344 5.90 -8.40 20.59
N GLU A 345 5.25 -9.22 21.43
CA GLU A 345 5.81 -9.72 22.71
C GLU A 345 6.28 -11.17 22.63
N GLN A 346 5.90 -11.90 21.58
CA GLN A 346 6.27 -13.30 21.30
C GLN A 346 7.53 -13.35 20.45
#